data_AF-A0A495D173-F1
#
_entry.id   AF-A0A495D173-F1
#
_cell.length_a   1.000
_cell.length_b   1.000
_cell.length_c   1.000
_cell.angle_alpha   90.00
_cell.angle_beta   90.00
_cell.angle_gamma   90.00
#
_symmetry.space_group_name_H-M   'P 1'
#
loop_
_entity.id
_entity.type
_entity.pdbx_description
1 polymer ?
#
loop_
_entity_poly.entity_id
_entity_poly.type
_entity_poly.pdbx_seq_one_letter_code
_entity_poly.pdbx_strand_id
1 'polypeptide(L)'
;MMTEERFFRILEVYGADPARWPDDERAAAQAFAASHRAGVLEATSDEMVLDELLDRLVEPVIEAPLLERRLLAQLPVPTGLPAWMAPSAIAAALLVGVFAGFASGALTGTGADTDMIYADAFTGYEQDWVDWLGEDA
;
A
#
# COMPACT_ATOMS: atom_id res chain seq x y z
N MET A 1 -17.38 19.04 18.00
CA MET A 1 -18.81 19.28 17.68
C MET A 1 -18.97 19.13 16.19
N MET A 2 -20.00 18.42 15.73
CA MET A 2 -20.29 18.27 14.31
C MET A 2 -20.98 19.54 13.80
N THR A 3 -20.55 20.07 12.65
CA THR A 3 -21.25 21.17 11.99
C THR A 3 -22.33 20.63 11.05
N GLU A 4 -23.37 21.41 10.82
CA GLU A 4 -24.49 21.04 9.95
C GLU A 4 -24.02 20.78 8.51
N GLU A 5 -23.10 21.61 7.99
CA GLU A 5 -22.53 21.42 6.64
C GLU A 5 -21.75 20.11 6.52
N ARG A 6 -21.07 19.68 7.60
CA ARG A 6 -20.31 18.42 7.58
C ARG A 6 -21.25 17.22 7.62
N PHE A 7 -22.32 17.31 8.40
CA PHE A 7 -23.36 16.28 8.46
C PHE A 7 -24.07 16.10 7.11
N PHE A 8 -24.48 17.18 6.45
CA PHE A 8 -25.11 17.10 5.14
C PHE A 8 -24.16 16.53 4.07
N ARG A 9 -22.87 16.86 4.11
CA ARG A 9 -21.88 16.25 3.20
C ARG A 9 -21.75 14.74 3.41
N ILE A 10 -21.86 14.26 4.65
CA ILE A 10 -21.84 12.82 4.93
C ILE A 10 -23.11 12.16 4.37
N LEU A 11 -24.28 12.78 4.56
CA LEU A 11 -25.53 12.29 3.99
C LEU A 11 -25.48 12.24 2.45
N GLU A 12 -24.97 13.28 1.78
CA GLU A 12 -24.85 13.31 0.32
C GLU A 12 -23.92 12.21 -0.23
N VAL A 13 -22.84 11.88 0.49
CA VAL A 13 -21.82 10.93 0.00
C VAL A 13 -22.15 9.48 0.38
N TYR A 14 -22.65 9.25 1.59
CA TYR A 14 -22.82 7.91 2.15
C TYR A 14 -24.29 7.50 2.32
N GLY A 15 -25.23 8.43 2.14
CA GLY A 15 -26.65 8.22 2.33
C GLY A 15 -27.08 8.24 3.79
N ALA A 16 -28.36 7.94 4.02
CA ALA A 16 -29.00 7.94 5.33
C ALA A 16 -28.58 6.76 6.24
N ASP A 17 -27.91 5.74 5.70
CA ASP A 17 -27.50 4.54 6.44
C ASP A 17 -26.27 4.80 7.34
N PRO A 18 -26.41 4.79 8.67
CA PRO A 18 -25.30 5.04 9.59
C PRO A 18 -24.19 4.00 9.53
N ALA A 19 -24.44 2.81 8.98
CA ALA A 19 -23.43 1.76 8.81
C ALA A 19 -22.40 2.12 7.73
N ARG A 20 -22.77 2.97 6.77
CA ARG A 20 -21.89 3.40 5.67
C ARG A 20 -21.03 4.61 6.03
N TRP A 21 -21.30 5.26 7.16
CA TRP A 21 -20.59 6.47 7.56
C TRP A 21 -19.16 6.17 8.03
N PRO A 22 -18.21 7.11 7.82
CA PRO A 22 -16.83 7.02 8.32
C PRO A 22 -16.78 6.74 9.82
N ASP A 23 -15.93 5.80 10.25
CA ASP A 23 -15.89 5.33 11.66
C ASP A 23 -15.54 6.45 12.65
N ASP A 24 -14.68 7.38 12.24
CA ASP A 24 -14.23 8.55 13.01
C ASP A 24 -15.34 9.58 13.24
N GLU A 25 -16.23 9.75 12.25
CA GLU A 25 -17.29 10.76 12.29
C GLU A 25 -18.68 10.19 12.60
N ARG A 26 -18.85 8.86 12.58
CA ARG A 26 -20.14 8.18 12.80
C ARG A 26 -20.79 8.54 14.12
N ALA A 27 -20.05 8.50 15.23
CA ALA A 27 -20.60 8.81 16.55
C ALA A 27 -21.08 10.27 16.64
N ALA A 28 -20.35 11.20 16.01
CA ALA A 28 -20.70 12.62 15.98
C ALA A 28 -21.92 12.89 15.09
N ALA A 29 -21.99 12.24 13.92
CA ALA A 29 -23.13 12.33 13.01
C ALA A 29 -24.40 11.72 13.62
N GLN A 30 -24.30 10.61 14.34
CA GLN A 30 -25.44 10.01 15.05
C GLN A 30 -25.94 10.90 16.19
N ALA A 31 -25.04 11.52 16.95
CA ALA A 31 -25.41 12.49 17.99
C ALA A 31 -26.12 13.73 17.40
N PHE A 32 -25.69 14.18 16.22
CA PHE A 32 -26.33 15.27 15.49
C PHE A 32 -27.73 14.87 14.99
N ALA A 33 -27.86 13.71 14.35
CA ALA A 33 -29.14 13.17 13.90
C ALA A 33 -30.12 12.92 15.06
N ALA A 34 -29.63 12.50 16.23
CA ALA A 34 -30.45 12.30 17.42
C ALA A 34 -30.98 13.63 17.99
N SER A 35 -30.20 14.71 17.93
CA SER A 35 -30.60 16.03 18.42
C SER A 35 -31.49 16.81 17.44
N HIS A 36 -31.38 16.54 16.12
CA HIS A 36 -32.12 17.23 15.06
C HIS A 36 -33.08 16.31 14.29
N ARG A 37 -33.62 15.30 14.98
CA ARG A 37 -34.34 14.17 14.38
C ARG A 37 -35.47 14.59 13.43
N ALA A 38 -36.24 15.63 13.77
CA ALA A 38 -37.37 16.07 12.96
C ALA A 38 -36.92 16.65 11.59
N GLY A 39 -35.91 17.51 11.57
CA GLY A 39 -35.41 18.11 10.31
C GLY A 39 -34.65 17.11 9.45
N VAL A 40 -33.91 16.18 10.07
CA VAL A 40 -33.23 15.10 9.34
C VAL A 40 -34.26 14.15 8.71
N LEU A 41 -35.29 13.73 9.45
CA LEU A 41 -36.34 12.87 8.90
C LEU A 41 -37.10 13.53 7.74
N GLU A 42 -37.42 14.82 7.83
CA GLU A 42 -38.07 15.54 6.74
C GLU A 42 -37.18 15.56 5.48
N ALA A 43 -35.88 15.87 5.64
CA ALA A 43 -34.94 15.94 4.53
C ALA A 43 -34.60 14.58 3.89
N THR A 44 -34.63 13.49 4.66
CA THR A 44 -34.16 12.15 4.20
C THR A 44 -35.28 11.12 4.01
N SER A 45 -36.54 11.45 4.34
CA SER A 45 -37.65 10.48 4.30
C SER A 45 -37.90 9.87 2.92
N ASP A 46 -37.93 10.69 1.88
CA ASP A 46 -38.17 10.22 0.51
C ASP A 46 -37.05 9.28 0.01
N GLU A 47 -35.80 9.61 0.33
CA GLU A 47 -34.63 8.78 -0.02
C GLU A 47 -34.63 7.45 0.75
N MET A 48 -34.94 7.48 2.05
CA MET A 48 -35.04 6.26 2.86
C MET A 48 -36.14 5.32 2.37
N VAL A 49 -37.28 5.86 1.91
CA VAL A 49 -38.36 5.04 1.34
C VAL A 49 -37.92 4.39 0.03
N LEU A 50 -37.19 5.12 -0.82
CA LEU A 50 -36.65 4.56 -2.05
C LEU A 50 -35.63 3.46 -1.76
N ASP A 51 -34.69 3.70 -0.85
CA ASP A 51 -33.69 2.70 -0.44
C ASP A 51 -34.35 1.45 0.15
N GLU A 52 -35.40 1.60 0.98
CA GLU A 52 -36.16 0.47 1.52
C GLU A 52 -36.85 -0.34 0.40
N LEU A 53 -37.38 0.33 -0.62
CA LEU A 53 -37.98 -0.35 -1.78
C LEU A 53 -36.92 -1.08 -2.60
N LEU A 54 -35.72 -0.52 -2.76
CA LEU A 54 -34.60 -1.14 -3.45
C LEU A 54 -34.06 -2.35 -2.68
N ASP A 55 -33.92 -2.25 -1.36
CA ASP A 55 -33.48 -3.35 -0.50
C ASP A 55 -34.44 -4.54 -0.56
N ARG A 56 -35.74 -4.30 -0.71
CA ARG A 56 -36.75 -5.37 -0.91
C ARG A 56 -36.61 -6.08 -2.26
N LEU A 57 -35.99 -5.45 -3.25
CA LEU A 57 -35.75 -6.03 -4.57
C LEU A 57 -34.41 -6.77 -4.66
N VAL A 58 -33.57 -6.69 -3.62
CA VAL A 58 -32.31 -7.43 -3.57
C VAL A 58 -32.64 -8.92 -3.39
N GLU A 59 -32.58 -9.65 -4.51
CA GLU A 59 -32.68 -11.10 -4.50
C GLU A 59 -31.46 -11.69 -3.77
N PRO A 60 -31.63 -12.72 -2.90
CA PRO A 60 -30.51 -13.40 -2.28
C PRO A 60 -29.50 -13.88 -3.33
N VAL A 61 -28.21 -13.83 -2.98
CA VAL A 61 -27.12 -14.28 -3.85
C VAL A 61 -27.41 -15.73 -4.28
N ILE A 62 -27.75 -15.89 -5.56
CA ILE A 62 -27.93 -17.21 -6.16
C ILE A 62 -26.54 -17.73 -6.49
N GLU A 63 -26.10 -18.76 -5.76
CA GLU A 63 -24.91 -19.54 -6.09
C GLU A 63 -25.06 -20.10 -7.51
N ALA A 64 -24.38 -19.47 -8.47
CA ALA A 64 -24.48 -19.76 -9.89
C ALA A 64 -23.16 -20.35 -10.40
N PRO A 65 -22.85 -21.64 -10.11
CA PRO A 65 -21.55 -22.24 -10.43
C PRO A 65 -21.23 -22.26 -11.93
N LEU A 66 -22.26 -22.21 -12.79
CA LEU A 66 -22.06 -22.08 -14.23
C LEU A 66 -21.68 -20.66 -14.65
N LEU A 67 -22.18 -19.63 -13.95
CA LEU A 67 -21.80 -18.24 -14.17
C LEU A 67 -20.35 -18.02 -13.75
N GLU A 68 -19.98 -18.53 -12.58
CA GLU A 68 -18.61 -18.48 -12.07
C GLU A 68 -17.62 -19.10 -13.06
N ARG A 69 -17.90 -20.31 -13.53
CA ARG A 69 -17.05 -20.99 -14.53
C ARG A 69 -16.95 -20.21 -15.85
N ARG A 70 -18.05 -19.61 -16.31
CA ARG A 70 -18.04 -18.77 -17.52
C ARG A 70 -17.21 -17.50 -17.31
N LEU A 71 -17.29 -16.89 -16.14
CA LEU A 71 -16.50 -15.70 -15.79
C LEU A 71 -15.00 -16.04 -15.74
N LEU A 72 -14.64 -17.14 -15.07
CA LEU A 72 -13.27 -17.66 -15.03
C LEU A 72 -12.71 -17.99 -16.41
N ALA A 73 -13.53 -18.51 -17.32
CA ALA A 73 -13.14 -18.81 -18.69
C ALA A 73 -12.98 -17.55 -19.57
N GLN A 74 -13.61 -16.43 -19.21
CA GLN A 74 -13.54 -15.16 -19.93
C GLN A 74 -12.43 -14.24 -19.42
N LEU A 75 -11.89 -14.50 -18.23
CA LEU A 75 -10.77 -13.75 -17.70
C LEU A 75 -9.55 -13.90 -18.63
N PRO A 76 -8.90 -12.80 -19.00
CA PRO A 76 -7.70 -12.85 -19.82
C PRO A 76 -6.62 -13.60 -19.03
N VAL A 77 -6.32 -14.82 -19.46
CA VAL A 77 -5.19 -15.57 -18.91
C VAL A 77 -3.93 -14.82 -19.36
N PRO A 78 -3.05 -14.38 -18.44
CA PRO A 78 -1.79 -13.78 -18.85
C PRO A 78 -1.05 -14.82 -19.67
N THR A 79 -0.84 -14.54 -20.96
CA THR A 79 0.03 -15.33 -21.83
C THR A 79 1.47 -15.11 -21.36
N GLY A 80 1.84 -15.79 -20.28
CA GLY A 80 3.22 -15.92 -19.85
C GLY A 80 4.03 -16.67 -20.90
N LEU A 81 5.35 -16.50 -20.84
CA LEU A 81 6.31 -17.27 -21.65
C LEU A 81 5.96 -18.76 -21.59
N PRO A 82 6.11 -19.49 -22.70
CA PRO A 82 5.64 -20.87 -22.79
C PRO A 82 6.33 -21.74 -21.73
N ALA A 83 5.58 -22.64 -21.08
CA ALA A 83 5.98 -23.35 -19.86
C ALA A 83 7.30 -24.16 -19.97
N TRP A 84 7.74 -24.50 -21.19
CA TRP A 84 9.03 -25.14 -21.45
C TRP A 84 10.25 -24.20 -21.28
N MET A 85 10.04 -22.88 -21.31
CA MET A 85 11.09 -21.86 -21.13
C MET A 85 11.27 -21.42 -19.68
N ALA A 86 10.30 -21.69 -18.80
CA ALA A 86 10.37 -21.34 -17.38
C ALA A 86 11.56 -22.00 -16.64
N PRO A 87 11.82 -23.32 -16.78
CA PRO A 87 12.96 -23.93 -16.08
C PRO A 87 14.31 -23.49 -16.65
N SER A 88 14.41 -23.23 -17.96
CA SER A 88 15.67 -22.80 -18.59
C SER A 88 16.04 -21.36 -18.22
N ALA A 89 15.06 -20.47 -18.10
CA ALA A 89 15.30 -19.09 -17.69
C ALA A 89 15.81 -18.99 -16.25
N ILE A 90 15.26 -19.80 -15.34
CA ILE A 90 15.73 -19.88 -13.95
C ILE A 90 17.15 -20.44 -13.89
N ALA A 91 17.45 -21.51 -14.62
CA ALA A 91 18.79 -22.09 -14.66
C ALA A 91 19.84 -21.11 -15.22
N ALA A 92 19.50 -20.35 -16.26
CA ALA A 92 20.38 -19.33 -16.84
C ALA A 92 20.67 -18.19 -15.86
N ALA A 93 19.66 -17.70 -15.13
CA ALA A 93 19.83 -16.65 -14.13
C ALA A 93 20.73 -17.11 -12.96
N LEU A 94 20.57 -18.36 -12.51
CA LEU A 94 21.43 -18.93 -11.45
C LEU A 94 22.89 -19.07 -11.90
N LEU A 95 23.14 -19.50 -13.14
CA LEU A 95 24.51 -19.60 -13.66
C LEU A 95 25.18 -18.22 -13.78
N VAL A 96 24.49 -17.23 -14.32
CA VAL A 96 25.02 -15.85 -14.43
C VAL A 96 25.33 -15.27 -13.04
N GLY A 97 24.45 -15.47 -12.06
CA GLY A 97 24.68 -15.04 -10.68
C GLY A 97 25.88 -15.71 -10.02
N VAL A 98 26.08 -17.02 -10.23
CA VAL A 98 27.23 -17.77 -9.66
C VAL A 98 28.56 -17.33 -10.27
N PHE A 99 28.62 -17.12 -11.59
CA PHE A 99 29.85 -16.66 -12.24
C PHE A 99 30.20 -15.22 -11.87
N ALA A 100 29.22 -14.32 -11.76
CA ALA A 100 29.44 -12.97 -11.28
C ALA A 100 29.89 -12.93 -9.80
N GLY A 101 29.29 -13.77 -8.95
CA GLY A 101 29.68 -13.88 -7.53
C GLY A 101 31.09 -14.46 -7.34
N PHE A 102 31.46 -15.48 -8.10
CA PHE A 102 32.79 -16.09 -8.03
C PHE A 102 33.90 -15.14 -8.52
N ALA A 103 33.65 -14.39 -9.60
CA ALA A 103 34.58 -13.39 -10.10
C ALA A 103 34.81 -12.24 -9.10
N SER A 104 33.77 -11.85 -8.33
CA SER A 104 33.87 -10.84 -7.28
C SER A 104 34.59 -11.34 -6.02
N GLY A 105 34.39 -12.61 -5.65
CA GLY A 105 35.10 -13.25 -4.52
C GLY A 105 36.60 -13.46 -4.76
N ALA A 106 37.02 -13.65 -6.02
CA ALA A 106 38.43 -13.80 -6.36
C ALA A 106 39.22 -12.48 -6.31
N LEU A 107 38.55 -11.34 -6.50
CA LEU A 107 39.16 -10.00 -6.44
C LEU A 107 39.27 -9.46 -5.01
N THR A 108 38.57 -10.07 -4.04
CA THR A 108 38.51 -9.60 -2.63
C THR A 108 39.39 -10.43 -1.69
N GLY A 109 40.30 -11.24 -2.22
CA GLY A 109 41.18 -12.11 -1.46
C GLY A 109 42.62 -11.60 -1.32
N THR A 110 42.86 -10.56 -0.51
CA THR A 110 44.07 -10.43 0.32
C THR A 110 43.81 -9.43 1.45
N GLY A 111 43.52 -9.91 2.66
CA GLY A 111 43.33 -9.07 3.87
C GLY A 111 44.52 -8.19 4.25
N ALA A 112 45.63 -8.23 3.50
CA ALA A 112 46.75 -7.29 3.63
C ALA A 112 46.43 -5.89 3.07
N ASP A 113 45.57 -5.78 2.04
CA ASP A 113 45.23 -4.48 1.44
C ASP A 113 44.26 -3.69 2.32
N THR A 114 43.40 -4.38 3.07
CA THR A 114 42.45 -3.71 3.97
C THR A 114 43.15 -3.02 5.13
N ASP A 115 44.16 -3.66 5.73
CA ASP A 115 44.98 -3.04 6.79
C ASP A 115 45.80 -1.85 6.26
N MET A 116 46.30 -1.91 5.03
CA MET A 116 47.03 -0.79 4.41
C MET A 116 46.11 0.40 4.11
N ILE A 117 44.88 0.14 3.65
CA ILE A 117 43.86 1.18 3.38
C ILE A 117 43.33 1.81 4.68
N TYR A 118 43.18 1.02 5.74
CA TYR A 118 42.82 1.54 7.07
C TYR A 118 43.95 2.38 7.69
N ALA A 119 45.21 1.97 7.52
CA ALA A 119 46.35 2.73 8.00
C ALA A 119 46.48 4.09 7.27
N ASP A 120 46.40 4.10 5.94
CA ASP A 120 46.53 5.31 5.11
C ASP A 120 45.43 6.34 5.41
N ALA A 121 44.19 5.87 5.64
CA ALA A 121 43.05 6.73 5.96
C ALA A 121 43.17 7.49 7.30
N PHE A 122 43.92 6.94 8.26
CA PHE A 122 44.10 7.56 9.58
C PHE A 122 45.42 8.32 9.74
N THR A 123 46.47 7.97 8.97
CA THR A 123 47.74 8.71 8.99
C THR A 123 47.65 10.09 8.34
N GLY A 124 46.69 10.33 7.44
CA GLY A 124 46.47 11.64 6.83
C GLY A 124 45.94 12.71 7.79
N TYR A 125 45.36 12.33 8.93
CA TYR A 125 44.79 13.28 9.89
C TYR A 125 45.83 13.91 10.83
N GLU A 126 46.99 13.28 11.06
CA GLU A 126 47.99 13.82 12.00
C GLU A 126 48.81 14.99 11.43
N GLN A 127 48.88 15.16 10.10
CA GLN A 127 49.62 16.27 9.47
C GLN A 127 48.83 17.58 9.43
N ASP A 128 47.50 17.53 9.34
CA ASP A 128 46.64 18.72 9.20
C ASP A 128 46.47 19.48 10.54
N TRP A 129 46.54 18.76 11.68
CA TRP A 129 46.41 19.38 13.01
C TRP A 129 47.64 20.19 13.45
N VAL A 130 48.83 19.89 12.93
CA VAL A 130 50.07 20.63 13.26
C VAL A 130 50.18 21.92 12.44
N ASP A 131 49.71 21.91 11.19
CA ASP A 131 49.68 23.11 10.33
C ASP A 131 48.58 24.10 10.77
N TRP A 132 47.46 23.59 11.29
CA TRP A 132 46.34 24.41 11.78
C TRP A 132 46.62 25.10 13.13
N LEU A 133 47.47 24.53 13.99
CA LEU A 133 47.73 25.07 15.34
C LEU A 133 48.76 26.20 15.41
N GLY A 134 49.38 26.58 14.29
CA GLY A 134 50.27 27.73 14.23
C GLY A 134 51.56 27.57 15.04
N GLU A 135 52.68 27.91 14.43
CA GLU A 135 53.99 27.95 15.08
C GLU A 135 54.07 29.19 15.98
N ASP A 136 53.30 29.20 17.08
CA ASP A 136 53.39 30.17 18.18
C ASP A 136 52.93 29.49 19.49
N ALA A 137 53.74 28.54 19.97
CA ALA A 137 53.84 28.12 21.37
C ALA A 137 55.31 27.83 21.73
#